data_AF-A0A8B4R9L3-F1
#
_entry.id   AF-A0A8B4R9L3-F1
#
_cell.length_a   1.000
_cell.length_b   1.000
_cell.length_c   1.000
_cell.angle_alpha   90.00
_cell.angle_beta   90.00
_cell.angle_gamma   90.00
#
_symmetry.space_group_name_H-M   'P 1'
#
loop_
_entity.id
_entity.type
_entity.pdbx_description
1 polymer ?
#
loop_
_entity_poly.entity_id
_entity_poly.type
_entity_poly.pdbx_seq_one_letter_code
_entity_poly.pdbx_strand_id
1 'polypeptide(L)'
;MTDELINKFYKIFDDGIVRQIKKLDVDCKKAELIRCSVTNNKRRKTLPRPYVIEAFKDYFDEDTYVQMYLKSYREYHNPNSHETDIFIKLNKKHRDTKLDRYKKVKRLMYAAMTF
;
A
#
# COMPACT_ATOMS: atom_id res chain seq x y z
N MET A 1 5.17 12.24 -1.88
CA MET A 1 4.69 10.88 -2.20
C MET A 1 5.00 9.86 -1.09
N THR A 2 6.26 9.67 -0.68
CA THR A 2 6.64 8.72 0.40
C THR A 2 5.98 9.03 1.75
N ASP A 3 6.12 10.25 2.24
CA ASP A 3 5.54 10.65 3.53
C ASP A 3 4.01 10.70 3.49
N GLU A 4 3.45 10.97 2.32
CA GLU A 4 2.00 11.03 2.12
C GLU A 4 1.35 9.66 2.26
N LEU A 5 1.93 8.61 1.68
CA LEU A 5 1.45 7.23 1.87
C LEU A 5 1.62 6.76 3.32
N ILE A 6 2.74 7.10 3.96
CA ILE A 6 2.97 6.76 5.36
C ILE A 6 1.94 7.45 6.26
N ASN A 7 1.69 8.74 6.06
CA ASN A 7 0.69 9.50 6.80
C ASN A 7 -0.73 8.95 6.56
N LYS A 8 -1.09 8.66 5.31
CA LYS A 8 -2.38 8.04 4.97
C LYS A 8 -2.57 6.71 5.70
N PHE A 9 -1.54 5.86 5.72
CA PHE A 9 -1.61 4.59 6.42
C PHE A 9 -1.80 4.79 7.93
N TYR A 10 -1.00 5.65 8.57
CA TYR A 10 -1.06 5.81 10.02
C TYR A 10 -2.30 6.54 10.52
N LYS A 11 -2.98 7.30 9.67
CA LYS A 11 -4.24 7.98 9.98
C LYS A 11 -5.35 7.03 10.41
N ILE A 12 -5.36 5.78 9.93
CA ILE A 12 -6.37 4.80 10.35
C ILE A 12 -6.28 4.52 11.87
N PHE A 13 -5.12 4.74 12.50
CA PHE A 13 -4.90 4.48 13.91
C PHE A 13 -5.13 5.69 14.82
N ASP A 14 -5.73 6.77 14.32
CA ASP A 14 -6.09 7.94 15.13
C ASP A 14 -7.07 7.55 16.27
N ASP A 15 -7.96 6.59 16.01
CA ASP A 15 -8.85 5.98 17.01
C ASP A 15 -8.17 4.91 17.91
N GLY A 16 -6.85 4.75 17.78
CA GLY A 16 -6.03 3.82 18.55
C GLY A 16 -5.76 2.48 17.87
N ILE A 17 -4.50 2.02 17.96
CA ILE A 17 -4.00 0.78 17.33
C ILE A 17 -4.79 -0.46 17.77
N VAL A 18 -5.03 -0.61 19.08
CA VAL A 18 -5.76 -1.75 19.64
C VAL A 18 -7.18 -1.82 19.09
N ARG A 19 -7.85 -0.67 18.94
CA ARG A 19 -9.23 -0.60 18.45
C ARG A 19 -9.33 -1.03 16.99
N GLN A 20 -8.41 -0.60 16.14
CA GLN A 20 -8.41 -1.00 14.73
C GLN A 20 -8.05 -2.47 14.54
N ILE A 21 -7.10 -3.01 15.33
CA ILE A 21 -6.74 -4.43 15.24
C ILE A 21 -7.91 -5.33 15.65
N LYS A 22 -8.71 -4.94 16.66
CA LYS A 22 -9.92 -5.68 17.05
C LYS A 22 -10.96 -5.82 15.92
N LYS A 23 -10.95 -4.93 14.92
CA LYS A 23 -11.85 -5.01 13.76
C LYS A 23 -11.39 -6.02 12.70
N LEU A 24 -10.16 -6.51 12.77
CA LEU A 24 -9.57 -7.38 11.75
C LEU A 24 -9.98 -8.86 11.87
N ASP A 25 -10.75 -9.24 12.89
CA ASP A 25 -11.15 -10.63 13.18
C ASP A 25 -9.99 -11.65 13.00
N VAL A 26 -8.87 -11.37 13.65
CA VAL A 26 -7.67 -12.20 13.63
C VAL A 26 -7.38 -12.78 15.01
N ASP A 27 -6.69 -13.93 15.03
CA ASP A 27 -6.24 -14.54 16.29
C ASP A 27 -5.31 -13.61 17.10
N CYS A 28 -5.16 -13.90 18.39
CA CYS A 28 -4.37 -13.08 19.32
C CYS A 28 -2.89 -12.97 18.93
N LYS A 29 -2.30 -14.02 18.34
CA LYS A 29 -0.90 -14.04 17.94
C LYS A 29 -0.66 -13.13 16.73
N LYS A 30 -1.54 -13.20 15.74
CA LYS A 30 -1.52 -12.37 14.53
C LYS A 30 -1.85 -10.92 14.87
N ALA A 31 -2.80 -10.68 15.76
CA ALA A 31 -3.09 -9.35 16.31
C ALA A 31 -1.83 -8.72 16.94
N GLU A 32 -1.09 -9.48 17.75
CA GLU A 32 0.13 -9.00 18.40
C GLU A 32 1.25 -8.72 17.40
N LEU A 33 1.42 -9.58 16.38
CA LEU A 33 2.38 -9.35 15.29
C LEU A 33 2.07 -8.07 14.50
N ILE A 34 0.79 -7.83 14.20
CA ILE A 34 0.34 -6.60 13.54
C ILE A 34 0.63 -5.39 14.43
N ARG A 35 0.26 -5.47 15.72
CA ARG A 35 0.50 -4.39 16.70
C ARG A 35 1.97 -4.02 16.81
N CYS A 36 2.84 -5.02 16.95
CA CYS A 36 4.28 -4.84 17.01
C CYS A 36 4.83 -4.20 15.73
N SER A 37 4.44 -4.69 14.56
CA SER A 37 4.87 -4.10 13.28
C SER A 37 4.42 -2.65 13.15
N VAL A 38 3.13 -2.35 13.34
CA VAL A 38 2.59 -0.99 13.25
C VAL A 38 3.36 -0.04 14.18
N THR A 39 3.57 -0.44 15.44
CA THR A 39 4.25 0.39 16.44
C THR A 39 5.71 0.65 16.08
N ASN A 40 6.46 -0.38 15.70
CA ASN A 40 7.87 -0.25 15.34
C ASN A 40 8.07 0.58 14.07
N ASN A 41 7.24 0.35 13.06
CA ASN A 41 7.30 1.06 11.79
C ASN A 41 6.89 2.54 11.94
N LYS A 42 5.94 2.83 12.83
CA LYS A 42 5.52 4.22 13.13
C LYS A 42 6.67 5.01 13.73
N ARG A 43 7.41 4.42 14.68
CA ARG A 43 8.62 5.04 15.28
C ARG A 43 9.70 5.30 14.23
N ARG A 44 9.84 4.39 13.26
CA ARG A 44 10.82 4.50 12.17
C ARG A 44 10.35 5.38 11.00
N LYS A 45 9.11 5.88 11.03
CA LYS A 45 8.47 6.62 9.91
C LYS A 45 8.57 5.84 8.58
N THR A 46 8.20 4.56 8.62
CA THR A 46 8.21 3.64 7.47
C THR A 46 6.86 2.98 7.30
N LEU A 47 6.57 2.44 6.11
CA LEU A 47 5.39 1.58 5.96
C LEU A 47 5.61 0.26 6.72
N PRO A 48 4.56 -0.34 7.30
CA PRO A 48 4.67 -1.67 7.87
C PRO A 48 4.80 -2.72 6.76
N ARG A 49 5.07 -3.96 7.17
CA ARG A 49 5.26 -5.08 6.25
C ARG A 49 4.01 -5.35 5.38
N PRO A 50 4.16 -5.98 4.20
CA PRO A 50 3.05 -6.15 3.26
C PRO A 50 1.82 -6.83 3.85
N TYR A 51 1.99 -7.84 4.71
CA TYR A 51 0.88 -8.54 5.36
C TYR A 51 0.05 -7.63 6.29
N VAL A 52 0.65 -6.59 6.85
CA VAL A 52 -0.07 -5.61 7.68
C VAL A 52 -0.88 -4.69 6.79
N ILE A 53 -0.31 -4.23 5.68
CA ILE A 53 -1.00 -3.39 4.70
C ILE A 53 -2.19 -4.15 4.11
N GLU A 54 -2.00 -5.43 3.79
CA GLU A 54 -3.05 -6.32 3.30
C GLU A 54 -4.19 -6.51 4.31
N ALA A 55 -3.86 -6.62 5.60
CA ALA A 55 -4.89 -6.72 6.65
C ALA A 55 -5.79 -5.47 6.70
N PHE A 56 -5.26 -4.30 6.35
CA PHE A 56 -6.02 -3.04 6.32
C PHE A 56 -6.44 -2.61 4.91
N LYS A 57 -6.41 -3.51 3.90
CA LYS A 57 -6.69 -3.14 2.50
C LYS A 57 -8.03 -2.42 2.31
N ASP A 58 -9.06 -2.82 3.06
CA ASP A 58 -10.43 -2.30 2.92
C ASP A 58 -10.59 -0.87 3.46
N TYR A 59 -9.57 -0.32 4.12
CA TYR A 59 -9.54 1.07 4.60
C TYR A 59 -9.02 2.06 3.53
N PHE A 60 -8.58 1.57 2.38
CA PHE A 60 -7.97 2.38 1.33
C PHE A 60 -8.66 2.15 -0.01
N ASP A 61 -8.68 3.18 -0.85
CA ASP A 61 -8.98 2.99 -2.26
C ASP A 61 -7.91 2.09 -2.91
N GLU A 62 -8.29 1.42 -3.98
CA GLU A 62 -7.45 0.41 -4.62
C GLU A 62 -6.09 0.96 -5.07
N ASP A 63 -6.06 2.19 -5.60
CA ASP A 63 -4.81 2.81 -6.06
C ASP A 63 -3.87 3.11 -4.89
N THR A 64 -4.39 3.66 -3.78
CA THR A 64 -3.62 3.91 -2.56
C THR A 64 -3.09 2.60 -1.97
N TYR A 65 -3.94 1.56 -1.87
CA TYR A 65 -3.54 0.24 -1.39
C TYR A 65 -2.40 -0.35 -2.24
N VAL A 66 -2.56 -0.39 -3.56
CA VAL A 66 -1.56 -0.93 -4.50
C VAL A 66 -0.22 -0.21 -4.33
N GLN A 67 -0.23 1.12 -4.24
CA GLN A 67 1.00 1.91 -4.05
C GLN A 67 1.70 1.59 -2.72
N MET A 68 0.94 1.50 -1.62
CA MET A 68 1.49 1.14 -0.31
C MET A 68 2.07 -0.28 -0.32
N TYR A 69 1.32 -1.25 -0.87
CA TYR A 69 1.73 -2.65 -0.92
C TYR A 69 3.02 -2.82 -1.74
N LEU A 70 3.08 -2.29 -2.96
CA LEU A 70 4.27 -2.43 -3.81
C LEU A 70 5.50 -1.79 -3.20
N LYS A 71 5.32 -0.63 -2.54
CA LYS A 71 6.43 0.05 -1.87
C LYS A 71 6.95 -0.75 -0.68
N SER A 72 6.06 -1.16 0.22
CA SER A 72 6.42 -1.99 1.37
C SER A 72 7.04 -3.31 0.92
N TYR A 73 6.49 -3.93 -0.12
CA TYR A 73 7.04 -5.17 -0.65
C TYR A 73 8.49 -4.98 -1.10
N ARG A 74 8.80 -3.94 -1.87
CA ARG A 74 10.19 -3.64 -2.28
C ARG A 74 11.12 -3.32 -1.12
N GLU A 75 10.62 -2.73 -0.03
CA GLU A 75 11.42 -2.39 1.15
C GLU A 75 11.77 -3.63 2.00
N TYR A 76 10.86 -4.59 2.11
CA TYR A 76 11.03 -5.77 2.99
C TYR A 76 11.35 -7.06 2.26
N HIS A 77 11.15 -7.11 0.94
CA HIS A 77 11.40 -8.30 0.15
C HIS A 77 12.88 -8.39 -0.22
N ASN A 78 13.43 -9.59 -0.09
CA ASN A 78 14.79 -9.88 -0.51
C ASN A 78 14.80 -10.00 -2.04
N PRO A 79 15.61 -9.22 -2.78
CA PRO A 79 15.67 -9.30 -4.24
C PRO A 79 16.01 -10.69 -4.79
N ASN A 80 16.56 -11.59 -3.96
CA ASN A 80 16.86 -12.99 -4.31
C ASN A 80 15.71 -13.97 -4.02
N SER A 81 14.60 -13.50 -3.43
CA SER A 81 13.41 -14.32 -3.17
C SER A 81 12.48 -14.29 -4.38
N HIS A 82 11.69 -15.35 -4.59
CA HIS A 82 10.63 -15.32 -5.60
C HIS A 82 9.60 -14.24 -5.26
N GLU A 83 9.09 -13.56 -6.29
CA GLU A 83 7.97 -12.62 -6.13
C GLU A 83 6.70 -13.38 -5.73
N THR A 84 5.82 -12.77 -4.93
CA THR A 84 4.54 -13.38 -4.57
C THR A 84 3.53 -13.14 -5.69
N ASP A 85 2.59 -14.07 -5.88
CA ASP A 85 1.50 -13.92 -6.87
C ASP A 85 0.72 -12.61 -6.67
N ILE A 86 0.55 -12.18 -5.42
CA ILE A 86 -0.10 -10.91 -5.08
C ILE A 86 0.72 -9.73 -5.62
N PHE A 87 2.04 -9.72 -5.39
CA PHE A 87 2.90 -8.67 -5.91
C PHE A 87 2.88 -8.62 -7.44
N ILE A 88 3.01 -9.77 -8.11
CA ILE A 88 3.00 -9.84 -9.58
C ILE A 88 1.69 -9.27 -10.14
N LYS A 89 0.54 -9.67 -9.57
CA LYS A 89 -0.78 -9.18 -9.98
C LYS A 89 -0.93 -7.67 -9.79
N LEU A 90 -0.58 -7.16 -8.61
CA LEU A 90 -0.72 -5.73 -8.29
C LEU A 90 0.26 -4.87 -9.11
N ASN A 91 1.49 -5.36 -9.34
CA ASN A 91 2.51 -4.65 -10.11
C ASN A 91 2.13 -4.57 -11.60
N LYS A 92 1.59 -5.66 -12.16
CA LYS A 92 1.05 -5.66 -13.53
C LYS A 92 -0.10 -4.66 -13.66
N LYS A 93 -1.08 -4.72 -12.75
CA LYS A 93 -2.22 -3.79 -12.74
C LYS A 93 -1.77 -2.33 -12.65
N HIS A 94 -0.83 -2.01 -11.75
CA HIS A 94 -0.28 -0.66 -11.64
C HIS A 94 0.41 -0.20 -12.94
N ARG A 95 1.18 -1.07 -13.61
CA ARG A 95 1.83 -0.72 -14.87
C ARG A 95 0.81 -0.41 -15.97
N ASP A 96 -0.26 -1.21 -16.05
CA ASP A 96 -1.31 -1.04 -17.04
C ASP A 96 -2.09 0.27 -16.85
N THR A 97 -2.49 0.61 -15.61
CA THR A 97 -3.15 1.90 -15.31
C THR A 97 -2.24 3.10 -15.59
N LYS A 98 -0.95 3.00 -15.27
CA LYS A 98 0.02 4.07 -15.59
C LYS A 98 0.13 4.29 -17.10
N LEU A 99 0.15 3.20 -17.88
CA LEU A 99 0.20 3.26 -19.33
C LEU A 99 -1.09 3.86 -19.93
N ASP A 100 -2.25 3.47 -19.44
CA ASP A 100 -3.54 4.02 -19.89
C ASP A 100 -3.64 5.52 -19.59
N ARG A 101 -3.24 5.94 -18.38
CA ARG A 101 -3.20 7.37 -18.00
C ARG A 101 -2.27 8.16 -18.93
N TYR A 102 -1.10 7.63 -19.27
CA TYR A 102 -0.19 8.25 -20.22
C TYR A 102 -0.81 8.41 -21.61
N LYS A 103 -1.46 7.36 -22.13
CA LYS A 103 -2.16 7.42 -23.42
C LYS A 103 -3.27 8.48 -23.43
N LYS A 104 -4.06 8.57 -22.36
CA LYS A 104 -5.12 9.59 -22.20
C LYS A 104 -4.55 11.01 -22.20
N VAL A 105 -3.51 11.27 -21.41
CA VAL A 105 -2.86 12.59 -21.36
C VAL A 105 -2.28 12.95 -22.72
N LYS A 106 -1.60 12.02 -23.39
CA LYS A 106 -1.03 12.27 -24.73
C LYS A 106 -2.12 12.64 -25.75
N ARG A 107 -3.28 11.95 -25.72
CA ARG A 107 -4.44 12.29 -26.58
C ARG A 107 -5.01 13.67 -26.29
N LEU A 108 -5.15 14.03 -25.02
CA LEU A 108 -5.61 15.37 -24.61
C LEU A 108 -4.63 16.46 -25.06
N MET A 109 -3.32 16.25 -24.89
CA MET A 109 -2.29 17.17 -25.35
C MET A 109 -2.34 17.35 -26.87
N TYR A 110 -2.44 16.26 -27.64
CA TYR A 110 -2.59 16.37 -29.09
C TYR A 110 -3.85 17.13 -29.47
N ALA A 111 -5.01 16.80 -28.89
CA ALA A 111 -6.27 17.50 -29.16
C ALA A 111 -6.20 19.01 -28.84
N ALA A 112 -5.46 19.38 -27.78
CA ALA A 112 -5.24 20.78 -27.43
C ALA A 112 -4.24 21.52 -28.34
N MET A 113 -3.35 20.79 -29.04
CA MET A 113 -2.41 21.36 -30.01
C MET A 113 -3.00 21.49 -31.43
N THR A 114 -4.11 20.80 -31.72
CA THR A 114 -4.79 20.88 -33.01
C THR A 114 -5.85 21.99 -33.10
N PHE A 115 -6.08 22.73 -32.01
CA PHE A 115 -6.85 23.98 -31.98
C PHE A 115 -5.94 25.19 -32.12
#